data_AF-A0A232LRM9-F1
#
_entry.id   AF-A0A232LRM9-F1
#
_cell.length_a   1.000
_cell.length_b   1.000
_cell.length_c   1.000
_cell.angle_alpha   90.00
_cell.angle_beta   90.00
_cell.angle_gamma   90.00
#
_symmetry.space_group_name_H-M   'P 1'
#
loop_
_entity.id
_entity.type
_entity.pdbx_description
1 polymer ?
#
loop_
_entity_poly.entity_id
_entity_poly.type
_entity_poly.pdbx_seq_one_letter_code
_entity_poly.pdbx_strand_id
1 'polypeptide(L)'
;MVQVSYYDPEIDTPKMKATLLVVLTAGVFTNPGTALEIDQKSCNFYMDFLKPAVESAFSMSTITVEQLRNPSRTDSLPFNKLSEADQGNDRSSDIFIYCDQKRLQQNTEGQWIDMEHRHALDINHSKEMVPSCEGSTDIEAWTAVYDDGAAIIQLCPWFMQHLLKQFQNNGEYIYITPDALNTIRDLSTRPPPSTLDKPLIDYFCVLDHTILHELSHTPLGGRARDIAYGWANIGQLRSTDRRQNADSYAYMGLGKIYY
;
A
#
# COMPACT_ATOMS: atom_id res chain seq x y z
N MET A 1 -18.50 -14.69 14.74
CA MET A 1 -18.08 -16.09 15.03
C MET A 1 -17.58 -16.65 13.72
N VAL A 2 -16.26 -16.62 13.49
CA VAL A 2 -15.65 -16.99 12.20
C VAL A 2 -15.33 -18.48 12.25
N GLN A 3 -15.90 -19.24 11.33
CA GLN A 3 -15.68 -20.67 11.19
C GLN A 3 -14.62 -20.88 10.10
N VAL A 4 -13.40 -21.24 10.53
CA VAL A 4 -12.32 -21.66 9.63
C VAL A 4 -12.56 -23.14 9.30
N SER A 5 -12.80 -23.43 8.03
CA SER A 5 -12.94 -24.81 7.55
C SER A 5 -11.64 -25.21 6.88
N TYR A 6 -10.95 -26.23 7.42
CA TYR A 6 -9.85 -26.90 6.73
C TYR A 6 -10.42 -27.95 5.79
N TYR A 7 -10.06 -27.85 4.51
CA TYR A 7 -10.29 -28.90 3.52
C TYR A 7 -8.94 -29.56 3.21
N ASP A 8 -8.86 -30.86 3.48
CA ASP A 8 -7.75 -31.73 3.12
C ASP A 8 -8.28 -32.76 2.11
N PRO A 9 -7.62 -32.90 0.96
CA PRO A 9 -7.45 -34.26 0.47
C PRO A 9 -6.02 -34.52 -0.04
N GLU A 10 -5.50 -35.65 0.43
CA GLU A 10 -4.39 -36.39 -0.16
C GLU A 10 -4.52 -36.49 -1.69
N ILE A 11 -3.42 -36.16 -2.40
CA ILE A 11 -2.74 -36.93 -3.46
C ILE A 11 -2.02 -35.99 -4.46
N ASP A 12 -0.69 -36.11 -4.41
CA ASP A 12 0.38 -35.88 -5.38
C ASP A 12 0.57 -34.54 -6.14
N THR A 13 1.80 -34.03 -6.00
CA THR A 13 2.29 -32.70 -6.40
C THR A 13 2.28 -32.41 -7.91
N PRO A 14 2.01 -31.15 -8.30
CA PRO A 14 3.09 -30.21 -8.52
C PRO A 14 2.89 -28.92 -7.72
N LYS A 15 3.98 -28.40 -7.13
CA LYS A 15 4.07 -27.24 -6.23
C LYS A 15 3.03 -26.14 -6.54
N MET A 16 1.88 -26.19 -5.87
CA MET A 16 0.95 -25.07 -5.79
C MET A 16 1.60 -24.02 -4.89
N LYS A 17 1.87 -22.84 -5.46
CA LYS A 17 2.02 -21.63 -4.67
C LYS A 17 0.71 -21.44 -3.91
N ALA A 18 0.78 -21.32 -2.60
CA ALA A 18 -0.38 -20.98 -1.80
C ALA A 18 -0.74 -19.51 -2.07
N THR A 19 -1.53 -19.26 -3.10
CA THR A 19 -2.12 -17.95 -3.38
C THR A 19 -3.16 -17.68 -2.29
N LEU A 20 -2.81 -16.83 -1.32
CA LEU A 20 -3.71 -16.39 -0.27
C LEU A 20 -4.70 -15.38 -0.87
N LEU A 21 -5.85 -15.88 -1.34
CA LEU A 21 -6.95 -15.05 -1.85
C LEU A 21 -7.65 -14.34 -0.68
N VAL A 22 -7.30 -13.08 -0.46
CA VAL A 22 -7.92 -12.22 0.55
C VAL A 22 -9.20 -11.62 -0.03
N VAL A 23 -10.33 -12.31 0.15
CA VAL A 23 -11.67 -11.78 -0.15
C VAL A 23 -12.11 -10.89 1.02
N LEU A 24 -11.74 -9.61 1.01
CA LEU A 24 -12.19 -8.65 2.03
C LEU A 24 -13.54 -8.05 1.65
N THR A 25 -14.54 -8.40 2.44
CA THR A 25 -15.90 -7.90 2.37
C THR A 25 -15.98 -6.52 3.03
N ALA A 26 -15.98 -5.45 2.22
CA ALA A 26 -16.85 -4.26 2.35
C ALA A 26 -16.57 -3.23 1.23
N GLY A 27 -17.10 -3.49 0.03
CA GLY A 27 -17.69 -2.45 -0.83
C GLY A 27 -16.82 -1.43 -1.57
N VAL A 28 -15.49 -1.52 -1.55
CA VAL A 28 -14.62 -0.59 -2.31
C VAL A 28 -13.66 -1.26 -3.29
N PHE A 29 -13.32 -2.54 -3.09
CA PHE A 29 -12.57 -3.36 -4.05
C PHE A 29 -13.26 -4.69 -4.32
N THR A 30 -14.60 -4.71 -4.30
CA THR A 30 -15.39 -5.93 -4.51
C THR A 30 -15.55 -6.27 -5.98
N ASN A 31 -14.56 -5.99 -6.84
CA ASN A 31 -14.64 -6.55 -8.18
C ASN A 31 -14.30 -8.04 -8.04
N PRO A 32 -15.24 -8.96 -8.28
CA PRO A 32 -14.97 -10.38 -8.24
C PRO A 32 -14.02 -10.72 -9.40
N GLY A 33 -12.72 -10.58 -9.19
CA GLY A 33 -11.71 -10.74 -10.25
C GLY A 33 -10.34 -10.18 -9.90
N THR A 34 -10.24 -9.19 -9.02
CA THR A 34 -8.94 -8.66 -8.58
C THR A 34 -8.32 -9.58 -7.53
N ALA A 35 -7.16 -10.17 -7.83
CA ALA A 35 -6.35 -10.85 -6.83
C ALA A 35 -5.30 -9.89 -6.24
N LEU A 36 -5.32 -9.70 -4.91
CA LEU A 36 -4.12 -9.27 -4.19
C LEU A 36 -3.35 -10.51 -3.79
N GLU A 37 -2.11 -10.62 -4.24
CA GLU A 37 -1.20 -11.71 -3.89
C GLU A 37 0.03 -11.17 -3.15
N ILE A 38 0.29 -11.70 -1.96
CA ILE A 38 1.56 -11.47 -1.25
C ILE A 38 2.48 -12.62 -1.62
N ASP A 39 3.63 -12.33 -2.22
CA ASP A 39 4.60 -13.37 -2.55
C ASP A 39 5.18 -13.98 -1.28
N GLN A 40 4.70 -15.17 -0.93
CA GLN A 40 5.13 -15.88 0.27
C GLN A 40 6.63 -16.12 0.28
N LYS A 41 7.27 -16.33 -0.87
CA LYS A 41 8.70 -16.65 -0.91
C LYS A 41 9.56 -15.48 -0.44
N SER A 42 9.30 -14.27 -0.92
CA SER A 42 10.02 -13.06 -0.51
C SER A 42 9.55 -12.55 0.85
N CYS A 43 8.27 -12.73 1.20
CA CYS A 43 7.67 -12.15 2.40
C CYS A 43 7.54 -13.09 3.61
N ASN A 44 7.86 -14.39 3.52
CA ASN A 44 7.61 -15.38 4.57
C ASN A 44 8.04 -14.91 5.97
N PHE A 45 9.21 -14.28 6.06
CA PHE A 45 9.79 -13.84 7.33
C PHE A 45 9.06 -12.66 7.98
N TYR A 46 8.24 -11.94 7.22
CA TYR A 46 7.52 -10.74 7.64
C TYR A 46 6.01 -10.96 7.76
N MET A 47 5.50 -12.16 7.44
CA MET A 47 4.06 -12.41 7.32
C MET A 47 3.27 -12.10 8.60
N ASP A 48 3.86 -12.32 9.77
CA ASP A 48 3.22 -12.09 11.07
C ASP A 48 2.79 -10.63 11.26
N PHE A 49 3.49 -9.68 10.62
CA PHE A 49 3.09 -8.27 10.66
C PHE A 49 2.67 -7.67 9.33
N LEU A 50 3.10 -8.25 8.21
CA LEU A 50 2.68 -7.78 6.90
C LEU A 50 1.20 -8.04 6.65
N LYS A 51 0.69 -9.23 7.00
CA LYS A 51 -0.71 -9.57 6.73
C LYS A 51 -1.69 -8.64 7.46
N PRO A 52 -1.56 -8.39 8.78
CA PRO A 52 -2.45 -7.44 9.45
C PRO A 52 -2.30 -6.01 8.94
N ALA A 53 -1.09 -5.59 8.50
CA ALA A 53 -0.90 -4.28 7.89
C ALA A 53 -1.63 -4.15 6.54
N VAL A 54 -1.58 -5.18 5.70
CA VAL A 54 -2.36 -5.22 4.45
C VAL A 54 -3.86 -5.12 4.76
N GLU A 55 -4.37 -5.90 5.72
CA GLU A 55 -5.77 -5.84 6.16
C GLU A 55 -6.15 -4.45 6.70
N SER A 56 -5.27 -3.81 7.48
CA SER A 56 -5.44 -2.44 7.97
C SER A 56 -5.50 -1.43 6.82
N ALA A 57 -4.60 -1.53 5.83
CA ALA A 57 -4.60 -0.65 4.66
C ALA A 57 -5.92 -0.74 3.86
N PHE A 58 -6.52 -1.92 3.75
CA PHE A 58 -7.85 -2.06 3.14
C PHE A 58 -8.95 -1.42 3.97
N SER A 59 -8.92 -1.60 5.29
CA SER A 59 -9.86 -0.91 6.20
C SER A 59 -9.74 0.61 6.03
N MET A 60 -8.51 1.13 6.01
CA MET A 60 -8.20 2.54 5.76
C MET A 60 -8.73 3.00 4.40
N SER A 61 -8.58 2.22 3.33
CA SER A 61 -9.11 2.58 2.01
C SER A 61 -10.65 2.71 1.99
N THR A 62 -11.35 1.89 2.78
CA THR A 62 -12.80 1.97 2.94
C THR A 62 -13.19 3.30 3.58
N ILE A 63 -12.49 3.68 4.66
CA ILE A 63 -12.67 4.98 5.33
C ILE A 63 -12.40 6.13 4.35
N THR A 64 -11.34 6.05 3.56
CA THR A 64 -11.03 7.05 2.53
C THR A 64 -12.19 7.21 1.56
N VAL A 65 -12.71 6.12 1.00
CA VAL A 65 -13.82 6.21 0.03
C VAL A 65 -15.12 6.72 0.66
N GLU A 66 -15.42 6.37 1.90
CA GLU A 66 -16.56 6.95 2.62
C GLU A 66 -16.44 8.48 2.76
N GLN A 67 -15.26 8.98 3.11
CA GLN A 67 -14.99 10.42 3.19
C GLN A 67 -15.13 11.10 1.83
N LEU A 68 -14.68 10.46 0.75
CA LEU A 68 -14.82 11.01 -0.61
C LEU A 68 -16.27 11.01 -1.11
N ARG A 69 -17.08 10.02 -0.71
CA ARG A 69 -18.51 9.90 -1.07
C ARG A 69 -19.40 10.90 -0.34
N ASN A 70 -19.10 11.18 0.92
CA ASN A 70 -19.86 12.11 1.77
C ASN A 70 -18.98 13.30 2.19
N PRO A 71 -18.69 14.26 1.28
CA PRO A 71 -17.87 15.43 1.59
C PRO A 71 -18.60 16.47 2.48
N SER A 72 -19.46 16.03 3.40
CA SER A 72 -20.28 16.87 4.26
C SER A 72 -19.43 17.60 5.31
N ARG A 73 -18.84 18.72 4.85
CA ARG A 73 -18.08 19.80 5.51
C ARG A 73 -16.69 19.93 4.88
N THR A 74 -16.55 21.08 4.20
CA THR A 74 -15.36 21.88 3.85
C THR A 74 -14.61 21.78 2.53
N ASP A 75 -14.94 20.90 1.57
CA ASP A 75 -14.61 21.23 0.16
C ASP A 75 -15.39 20.37 -0.85
N SER A 76 -16.19 21.05 -1.66
CA SER A 76 -17.15 20.45 -2.60
C SER A 76 -16.58 20.40 -4.02
N LEU A 77 -15.70 19.43 -4.29
CA LEU A 77 -15.43 19.00 -5.65
C LEU A 77 -15.39 17.46 -5.69
N PRO A 78 -16.27 16.80 -6.46
CA PRO A 78 -16.41 15.35 -6.42
C PRO A 78 -15.20 14.64 -7.05
N PHE A 79 -14.77 13.55 -6.40
CA PHE A 79 -13.70 12.65 -6.84
C PHE A 79 -14.25 11.68 -7.90
N ASN A 80 -14.41 12.16 -9.13
CA ASN A 80 -15.11 11.41 -10.18
C ASN A 80 -14.29 10.32 -10.88
N LYS A 81 -13.17 9.82 -10.33
CA LYS A 81 -12.31 8.85 -11.02
C LYS A 81 -11.60 7.85 -10.09
N LEU A 82 -12.34 7.15 -9.24
CA LEU A 82 -11.95 5.77 -8.96
C LEU A 82 -12.48 4.96 -10.15
N SER A 83 -11.59 4.41 -10.97
CA SER A 83 -11.99 3.67 -12.16
C SER A 83 -12.75 2.43 -11.73
N GLU A 84 -13.96 2.24 -12.28
CA GLU A 84 -14.63 0.95 -12.26
C GLU A 84 -13.71 -0.04 -12.98
N ALA A 85 -13.19 -1.03 -12.25
CA ALA A 85 -12.39 -2.09 -12.85
C ALA A 85 -13.29 -2.92 -13.77
N ASP A 86 -12.81 -3.19 -14.98
CA ASP A 86 -13.54 -3.98 -15.97
C ASP A 86 -13.74 -5.41 -15.45
N GLN A 87 -14.95 -5.97 -15.54
CA GLN A 87 -15.32 -7.27 -14.95
C GLN A 87 -14.91 -8.47 -15.83
N GLY A 88 -13.95 -8.28 -16.73
CA GLY A 88 -13.39 -9.35 -17.54
C GLY A 88 -12.54 -10.29 -16.70
N ASN A 89 -12.30 -11.51 -17.20
CA ASN A 89 -11.33 -12.47 -16.66
C ASN A 89 -9.87 -12.01 -16.88
N ASP A 90 -9.67 -10.69 -16.87
CA ASP A 90 -8.47 -9.97 -17.23
C ASP A 90 -7.66 -9.75 -15.96
N ARG A 91 -6.42 -10.24 -15.98
CA ARG A 91 -5.47 -10.06 -14.87
C ARG A 91 -5.00 -8.62 -14.77
N SER A 92 -5.50 -7.73 -15.63
CA SER A 92 -5.26 -6.29 -15.67
C SER A 92 -5.53 -5.52 -14.38
N SER A 93 -5.97 -6.19 -13.32
CA SER A 93 -6.19 -5.58 -12.01
C SER A 93 -5.47 -6.28 -10.86
N ASP A 94 -4.73 -7.37 -11.12
CA ASP A 94 -4.00 -8.10 -10.08
C ASP A 94 -2.93 -7.21 -9.44
N ILE A 95 -2.76 -7.32 -8.12
CA ILE A 95 -1.74 -6.60 -7.36
C ILE A 95 -0.84 -7.62 -6.67
N PHE A 96 0.47 -7.49 -6.86
CA PHE A 96 1.48 -8.37 -6.27
C PHE A 96 2.34 -7.60 -5.27
N ILE A 97 2.42 -8.08 -4.02
CA ILE A 97 3.27 -7.50 -2.97
C ILE A 97 4.53 -8.36 -2.81
N TYR A 98 5.69 -7.71 -2.89
CA TYR A 98 7.00 -8.34 -2.73
C TYR A 98 7.82 -7.70 -1.62
N CYS A 99 8.62 -8.50 -0.91
CA CYS A 99 9.47 -8.04 0.19
C CYS A 99 10.98 -8.14 -0.10
N ASP A 100 11.35 -8.65 -1.28
CA ASP A 100 12.72 -8.61 -1.79
C ASP A 100 12.73 -8.36 -3.31
N GLN A 101 13.92 -8.12 -3.85
CA GLN A 101 14.13 -7.80 -5.27
C GLN A 101 14.72 -8.97 -6.07
N LYS A 102 14.78 -10.19 -5.53
CA LYS A 102 15.52 -11.30 -6.16
C LYS A 102 14.95 -11.72 -7.53
N ARG A 103 13.69 -11.38 -7.80
CA ARG A 103 13.02 -11.62 -9.09
C ARG A 103 13.43 -10.60 -10.15
N LEU A 104 13.98 -9.45 -9.76
CA LEU A 104 14.31 -8.37 -10.68
C LEU A 104 15.68 -8.64 -11.30
N GLN A 105 15.76 -8.50 -12.62
CA GLN A 105 17.01 -8.63 -13.37
C GLN A 105 17.11 -7.52 -14.41
N GLN A 106 18.28 -6.91 -14.51
CA GLN A 106 18.56 -5.95 -15.57
C GLN A 106 18.97 -6.69 -16.85
N ASN A 107 18.32 -6.37 -17.98
CA ASN A 107 18.70 -6.89 -19.28
C ASN A 107 19.92 -6.14 -19.87
N THR A 108 20.38 -6.55 -21.04
CA THR A 108 21.54 -5.93 -21.72
C THR A 108 21.32 -4.48 -22.15
N GLU A 109 20.07 -4.01 -22.20
CA GLU A 109 19.69 -2.63 -22.54
C GLU A 109 19.55 -1.75 -21.30
N GLY A 110 19.81 -2.30 -20.11
CA GLY A 110 19.70 -1.57 -18.85
C GLY A 110 18.27 -1.47 -18.31
N GLN A 111 17.31 -2.20 -18.87
CA GLN A 111 15.92 -2.23 -18.39
C GLN A 111 15.75 -3.33 -17.34
N TRP A 112 15.03 -3.01 -16.26
CA TRP A 112 14.65 -3.98 -15.23
C TRP A 112 13.48 -4.84 -15.69
N ILE A 113 13.61 -6.15 -15.51
CA ILE A 113 12.61 -7.15 -15.84
C ILE A 113 12.22 -7.88 -14.56
N ASP A 114 10.93 -8.02 -14.31
CA ASP A 114 10.41 -8.99 -13.35
C ASP A 114 10.47 -10.38 -14.00
N MET A 115 11.40 -11.23 -13.54
CA MET A 115 11.62 -12.55 -14.11
C MET A 115 10.52 -13.56 -13.78
N GLU A 116 9.71 -13.29 -12.76
CA GLU A 116 8.60 -14.15 -12.37
C GLU A 116 7.40 -13.97 -13.29
N HIS A 117 7.10 -12.71 -13.60
CA HIS A 117 6.01 -12.35 -14.50
C HIS A 117 6.46 -12.21 -15.97
N ARG A 118 7.76 -12.10 -16.22
CA ARG A 118 8.38 -11.84 -17.54
C ARG A 118 7.93 -10.53 -18.16
N HIS A 119 7.67 -9.54 -17.32
CA HIS A 119 7.31 -8.20 -17.73
C HIS A 119 8.48 -7.25 -17.51
N ALA A 120 8.67 -6.37 -18.49
CA ALA A 120 9.58 -5.26 -18.35
C ALA A 120 8.92 -4.20 -17.46
N LEU A 121 9.65 -3.65 -16.50
CA LEU A 121 9.16 -2.54 -15.70
C LEU A 121 9.26 -1.25 -16.52
N ASP A 122 8.34 -0.30 -16.30
CA ASP A 122 8.41 1.02 -16.91
C ASP A 122 9.79 1.65 -16.66
N ILE A 123 10.46 2.01 -17.76
CA ILE A 123 11.86 2.45 -17.80
C ILE A 123 12.08 3.72 -16.98
N ASN A 124 11.09 4.60 -16.92
CA ASN A 124 11.24 5.89 -16.23
C ASN A 124 11.15 5.74 -14.71
N HIS A 125 10.28 4.85 -14.21
CA HIS A 125 10.17 4.59 -12.77
C HIS A 125 11.21 3.58 -12.27
N SER A 126 11.49 2.52 -13.02
CA SER A 126 12.32 1.41 -12.53
C SER A 126 13.81 1.74 -12.39
N LYS A 127 14.35 2.63 -13.23
CA LYS A 127 15.78 2.99 -13.20
C LYS A 127 16.18 3.71 -11.92
N GLU A 128 15.28 4.49 -11.34
CA GLU A 128 15.52 5.24 -10.11
C GLU A 128 15.11 4.42 -8.88
N MET A 129 13.95 3.75 -8.93
CA MET A 129 13.36 3.12 -7.75
C MET A 129 14.02 1.80 -7.35
N VAL A 130 14.38 0.94 -8.32
CA VAL A 130 14.97 -0.38 -8.00
C VAL A 130 16.30 -0.22 -7.25
N PRO A 131 17.29 0.56 -7.75
CA PRO A 131 18.55 0.75 -7.03
C PRO A 131 18.37 1.49 -5.70
N SER A 132 17.40 2.38 -5.61
CA SER A 132 17.16 3.17 -4.39
C SER A 132 16.70 2.30 -3.22
N CYS A 133 15.91 1.27 -3.46
CA CYS A 133 15.58 0.27 -2.42
C CYS A 133 16.78 -0.58 -1.95
N GLU A 134 17.87 -0.66 -2.73
CA GLU A 134 19.09 -1.41 -2.35
C GLU A 134 20.09 -0.55 -1.57
N GLY A 135 20.11 0.77 -1.81
CA GLY A 135 21.17 1.67 -1.33
C GLY A 135 20.72 2.90 -0.54
N SER A 136 19.43 3.24 -0.52
CA SER A 136 18.88 4.38 0.23
C SER A 136 17.93 3.89 1.33
N THR A 137 17.88 4.66 2.43
CA THR A 137 16.90 4.50 3.52
C THR A 137 15.72 5.46 3.38
N ASP A 138 15.60 6.15 2.25
CA ASP A 138 14.60 7.21 2.05
C ASP A 138 13.36 6.73 1.28
N ILE A 139 13.43 5.53 0.69
CA ILE A 139 12.31 4.90 -0.04
C ILE A 139 11.88 3.67 0.73
N GLU A 140 10.64 3.67 1.22
CA GLU A 140 10.06 2.56 2.00
C GLU A 140 9.52 1.45 1.09
N ALA A 141 8.88 1.86 -0.01
CA ALA A 141 8.28 1.01 -1.01
C ALA A 141 8.20 1.73 -2.36
N TRP A 142 7.82 1.01 -3.41
CA TRP A 142 7.43 1.61 -4.69
C TRP A 142 6.41 0.75 -5.42
N THR A 143 5.67 1.39 -6.32
CA THR A 143 4.67 0.74 -7.18
C THR A 143 5.08 0.81 -8.65
N ALA A 144 4.92 -0.30 -9.38
CA ALA A 144 4.98 -0.33 -10.84
C ALA A 144 3.72 -0.96 -11.41
N VAL A 145 3.35 -0.56 -12.63
CA VAL A 145 2.20 -1.10 -13.34
C VAL A 145 2.69 -1.71 -14.64
N TYR A 146 2.32 -2.96 -14.88
CA TYR A 146 2.59 -3.67 -16.13
C TYR A 146 1.70 -3.16 -17.27
N ASP A 147 2.10 -3.47 -18.50
CA ASP A 147 1.34 -3.10 -19.70
C ASP A 147 -0.06 -3.71 -19.76
N ASP A 148 -0.26 -4.87 -19.11
CA ASP A 148 -1.57 -5.51 -19.00
C ASP A 148 -2.46 -4.87 -17.93
N GLY A 149 -1.91 -4.00 -17.06
CA GLY A 149 -2.63 -3.30 -16.00
C GLY A 149 -2.42 -3.88 -14.60
N ALA A 150 -1.85 -5.09 -14.47
CA ALA A 150 -1.47 -5.60 -13.16
C ALA A 150 -0.40 -4.71 -12.52
N ALA A 151 -0.35 -4.66 -11.19
CA ALA A 151 0.57 -3.82 -10.45
C ALA A 151 1.45 -4.62 -9.49
N ILE A 152 2.66 -4.12 -9.28
CA ILE A 152 3.58 -4.59 -8.26
C ILE A 152 3.67 -3.51 -7.19
N ILE A 153 3.61 -3.90 -5.94
CA ILE A 153 4.09 -3.13 -4.80
C ILE A 153 5.35 -3.82 -4.28
N GLN A 154 6.49 -3.15 -4.34
CA GLN A 154 7.75 -3.61 -3.78
C GLN A 154 8.00 -2.91 -2.45
N LEU A 155 8.01 -3.66 -1.36
CA LEU A 155 8.50 -3.18 -0.07
C LEU A 155 10.03 -3.28 -0.05
N CYS A 156 10.73 -2.19 0.30
CA CYS A 156 12.19 -2.19 0.30
C CYS A 156 12.74 -3.07 1.45
N PRO A 157 13.80 -3.86 1.23
CA PRO A 157 14.33 -4.76 2.25
C PRO A 157 14.76 -4.06 3.55
N TRP A 158 15.37 -2.87 3.45
CA TRP A 158 15.81 -2.12 4.64
C TRP A 158 14.61 -1.73 5.52
N PHE A 159 13.48 -1.33 4.90
CA PHE A 159 12.27 -0.92 5.59
C PHE A 159 11.65 -2.10 6.32
N MET A 160 11.52 -3.25 5.65
CA MET A 160 11.02 -4.48 6.27
C MET A 160 11.90 -4.97 7.43
N GLN A 161 13.23 -4.84 7.30
CA GLN A 161 14.14 -5.14 8.41
C GLN A 161 14.00 -4.16 9.57
N HIS A 162 13.77 -2.87 9.28
CA HIS A 162 13.52 -1.86 10.31
C HIS A 162 12.25 -2.19 11.10
N LEU A 163 11.15 -2.47 10.40
CA LEU A 163 9.87 -2.84 11.00
C LEU A 163 9.96 -4.13 11.83
N LEU A 164 10.68 -5.13 11.33
CA LEU A 164 10.91 -6.36 12.09
C LEU A 164 11.67 -6.09 13.39
N LYS A 165 12.70 -5.23 13.38
CA LYS A 165 13.42 -4.88 14.62
C LYS A 165 12.50 -4.18 15.62
N GLN A 166 11.62 -3.28 15.15
CA GLN A 166 10.62 -2.66 16.01
C GLN A 166 9.67 -3.71 16.60
N PHE A 167 9.18 -4.64 15.78
CA PHE A 167 8.33 -5.75 16.22
C PHE A 167 9.01 -6.61 17.29
N GLN A 168 10.27 -7.02 17.05
CA GLN A 168 11.05 -7.83 17.99
C GLN A 168 11.31 -7.11 19.32
N ASN A 169 11.54 -5.80 19.28
CA ASN A 169 11.81 -5.01 20.48
C ASN A 169 10.56 -4.75 21.32
N ASN A 170 9.41 -4.54 20.67
CA ASN A 170 8.18 -4.16 21.35
C ASN A 170 7.27 -5.36 21.64
N GLY A 171 7.52 -6.52 21.02
CA GLY A 171 6.67 -7.72 21.11
C GLY A 171 5.36 -7.61 20.32
N GLU A 172 5.07 -6.44 19.75
CA GLU A 172 3.93 -6.18 18.90
C GLU A 172 4.29 -5.16 17.82
N TYR A 173 3.56 -5.23 16.71
CA TYR A 173 3.62 -4.20 15.68
C TYR A 173 2.52 -3.20 16.00
N ILE A 174 2.87 -1.92 15.99
CA ILE A 174 1.89 -0.86 16.24
C ILE A 174 1.14 -0.63 14.93
N TYR A 175 0.01 -1.33 14.77
CA TYR A 175 -0.94 -0.99 13.71
C TYR A 175 -1.82 0.17 14.17
N ILE A 176 -2.36 0.87 13.18
CA ILE A 176 -3.34 1.89 13.46
C ILE A 176 -4.70 1.23 13.72
N THR A 177 -4.96 0.93 14.99
CA THR A 177 -6.28 0.50 15.44
C THR A 177 -7.26 1.68 15.40
N PRO A 178 -8.59 1.43 15.34
CA PRO A 178 -9.58 2.50 15.48
C PRO A 178 -9.40 3.35 16.75
N ASP A 179 -8.89 2.77 17.85
CA ASP A 179 -8.61 3.52 19.08
C ASP A 179 -7.31 4.33 18.98
N ALA A 180 -6.29 3.79 18.31
CA ALA A 180 -5.08 4.53 17.97
C ALA A 180 -5.40 5.72 17.05
N LEU A 181 -6.35 5.58 16.13
CA LEU A 181 -6.84 6.70 15.30
C LEU A 181 -7.39 7.84 16.14
N ASN A 182 -8.16 7.56 17.19
CA ASN A 182 -8.68 8.60 18.09
C ASN A 182 -7.55 9.29 18.86
N THR A 183 -6.54 8.53 19.30
CA THR A 183 -5.37 9.10 19.99
C THR A 183 -4.49 9.94 19.05
N ILE A 184 -4.22 9.45 17.84
CA ILE A 184 -3.49 10.15 16.79
C ILE A 184 -4.25 11.43 16.39
N ARG A 185 -5.59 11.36 16.32
CA ARG A 185 -6.45 12.52 16.03
C ARG A 185 -6.23 13.64 17.05
N ASP A 186 -6.23 13.30 18.33
CA ASP A 186 -5.99 14.26 19.41
C ASP A 186 -4.57 14.82 19.35
N LEU A 187 -3.56 13.98 19.11
CA LEU A 187 -2.15 14.38 19.07
C LEU A 187 -1.83 15.32 17.90
N SER A 188 -2.48 15.15 16.77
CA SER A 188 -2.23 15.95 15.57
C SER A 188 -3.05 17.24 15.50
N THR A 189 -3.86 17.55 16.53
CA THR A 189 -4.39 18.91 16.76
C THR A 189 -3.50 19.73 17.69
N ARG A 190 -2.52 19.09 18.33
CA ARG A 190 -1.55 19.77 19.20
C ARG A 190 -0.37 20.25 18.35
N PRO A 191 0.18 21.43 18.65
CA PRO A 191 1.46 21.82 18.07
C PRO A 191 2.50 20.74 18.40
N PRO A 192 3.37 20.36 17.44
CA PRO A 192 4.42 19.40 17.74
C PRO A 192 5.25 19.93 18.91
N PRO A 193 5.72 19.06 19.82
CA PRO A 193 6.76 19.43 20.77
C PRO A 193 7.89 20.16 20.02
N SER A 194 8.45 21.23 20.59
CA SER A 194 9.51 22.01 19.94
C SER A 194 10.79 21.21 19.62
N THR A 195 10.86 19.97 20.11
CA THR A 195 11.94 19.00 19.87
C THR A 195 11.70 18.13 18.64
N LEU A 196 10.52 18.20 18.01
CA LEU A 196 10.19 17.43 16.81
C LEU A 196 10.17 18.37 15.61
N ASP A 197 10.82 17.93 14.53
CA ASP A 197 10.91 18.65 13.26
C ASP A 197 9.69 18.42 12.36
N LYS A 198 8.87 17.41 12.67
CA LYS A 198 7.62 17.09 11.97
C LYS A 198 6.46 16.77 12.94
N PRO A 199 5.20 16.87 12.50
CA PRO A 199 4.04 16.41 13.27
C PRO A 199 4.21 14.96 13.75
N LEU A 200 3.69 14.64 14.94
CA LEU A 200 3.77 13.28 15.52
C LEU A 200 3.23 12.20 14.56
N ILE A 201 2.19 12.52 13.80
CA ILE A 201 1.59 11.60 12.82
C ILE A 201 2.58 11.16 11.74
N ASP A 202 3.57 11.99 11.39
CA ASP A 202 4.61 11.68 10.39
C ASP A 202 5.74 10.80 10.96
N TYR A 203 5.72 10.49 12.26
CA TYR A 203 6.57 9.46 12.87
C TYR A 203 5.85 8.13 13.04
N PHE A 204 4.52 8.14 12.92
CA PHE A 204 3.70 6.92 12.90
C PHE A 204 3.44 6.47 11.45
N CYS A 205 4.36 6.74 10.52
CA CYS A 205 4.33 6.14 9.18
C CYS A 205 4.50 4.63 9.33
N VAL A 206 3.36 3.97 9.43
CA VAL A 206 3.18 2.54 9.63
C VAL A 206 3.09 1.83 8.28
N LEU A 207 3.38 0.54 8.26
CA LEU A 207 3.38 -0.30 7.07
C LEU A 207 2.03 -0.26 6.33
N ASP A 208 0.91 -0.16 7.04
CA ASP A 208 -0.42 0.00 6.47
C ASP A 208 -0.63 1.35 5.77
N HIS A 209 -0.02 2.42 6.28
CA HIS A 209 0.01 3.72 5.59
C HIS A 209 0.82 3.63 4.31
N THR A 210 2.04 3.07 4.36
CA THR A 210 2.88 2.85 3.18
C THR A 210 2.15 1.96 2.16
N ILE A 211 1.52 0.86 2.59
CA ILE A 211 0.75 0.00 1.69
C ILE A 211 -0.41 0.76 1.05
N LEU A 212 -1.16 1.58 1.80
CA LEU A 212 -2.26 2.36 1.21
C LEU A 212 -1.75 3.44 0.25
N HIS A 213 -0.63 4.07 0.57
CA HIS A 213 0.07 5.00 -0.32
C HIS A 213 0.40 4.30 -1.65
N GLU A 214 1.07 3.15 -1.59
CA GLU A 214 1.44 2.38 -2.78
C GLU A 214 0.21 1.88 -3.57
N LEU A 215 -0.81 1.38 -2.87
CA LEU A 215 -2.07 0.98 -3.49
C LEU A 215 -2.70 2.11 -4.30
N SER A 216 -2.58 3.36 -3.86
CA SER A 216 -3.14 4.52 -4.56
C SER A 216 -2.46 4.81 -5.91
N HIS A 217 -1.20 4.38 -6.11
CA HIS A 217 -0.52 4.46 -7.40
C HIS A 217 -1.03 3.43 -8.42
N THR A 218 -1.61 2.33 -7.97
CA THR A 218 -2.12 1.29 -8.86
C THR A 218 -3.30 1.80 -9.70
N PRO A 219 -3.64 1.15 -10.83
CA PRO A 219 -4.84 1.49 -11.59
C PRO A 219 -6.11 1.44 -10.73
N LEU A 220 -6.21 0.44 -9.84
CA LEU A 220 -7.31 0.31 -8.90
C LEU A 220 -7.38 1.44 -7.88
N GLY A 221 -6.23 1.94 -7.43
CA GLY A 221 -6.13 3.09 -6.53
C GLY A 221 -6.36 4.45 -7.18
N GLY A 222 -6.55 4.51 -8.51
CA GLY A 222 -6.80 5.74 -9.25
C GLY A 222 -5.55 6.44 -9.78
N ARG A 223 -4.37 5.79 -9.74
CA ARG A 223 -3.09 6.30 -10.29
C ARG A 223 -2.70 7.65 -9.70
N ALA A 224 -2.73 7.75 -8.37
CA ALA A 224 -2.18 8.89 -7.66
C ALA A 224 -0.67 9.04 -7.96
N ARG A 225 -0.12 10.21 -7.64
CA ARG A 225 1.25 10.64 -7.88
C ARG A 225 1.91 11.03 -6.57
N ASP A 226 3.23 11.05 -6.57
CA ASP A 226 4.01 11.62 -5.48
C ASP A 226 4.28 13.09 -5.70
N ILE A 227 3.44 13.94 -5.10
CA ILE A 227 3.56 15.40 -5.20
C ILE A 227 4.15 15.96 -3.90
N ALA A 228 3.72 15.44 -2.75
CA ALA A 228 4.29 15.76 -1.46
C ALA A 228 4.12 14.60 -0.46
N TYR A 229 5.12 14.45 0.40
CA TYR A 229 5.15 13.47 1.48
C TYR A 229 5.00 14.14 2.84
N GLY A 230 4.30 13.48 3.75
CA GLY A 230 4.08 13.92 5.12
C GLY A 230 2.94 14.92 5.27
N TRP A 231 2.26 14.84 6.41
CA TRP A 231 1.06 15.62 6.73
C TRP A 231 1.24 17.13 6.50
N ALA A 232 2.35 17.68 6.97
CA ALA A 232 2.61 19.11 6.90
C ALA A 232 2.75 19.63 5.46
N ASN A 233 3.35 18.83 4.57
CA ASN A 233 3.53 19.23 3.17
C ASN A 233 2.25 19.02 2.36
N ILE A 234 1.51 17.94 2.62
CA ILE A 234 0.19 17.68 2.04
C ILE A 234 -0.79 18.83 2.32
N GLY A 235 -0.76 19.37 3.54
CA GLY A 235 -1.60 20.50 3.94
C GLY A 235 -1.36 21.78 3.13
N GLN A 236 -0.17 21.91 2.52
CA GLN A 236 0.22 23.06 1.68
C GLN A 236 -0.15 22.87 0.20
N LEU A 237 -0.54 21.66 -0.21
CA LEU A 237 -0.93 21.39 -1.58
C LEU A 237 -2.22 22.12 -1.96
N ARG A 238 -2.29 22.55 -3.22
CA ARG A 238 -3.54 22.99 -3.84
C ARG A 238 -4.53 21.84 -3.87
N SER A 239 -5.82 22.15 -3.89
CA SER A 239 -6.86 21.12 -3.87
C SER A 239 -6.73 20.13 -5.02
N THR A 240 -6.38 20.56 -6.23
CA THR A 240 -6.15 19.66 -7.37
C THR A 240 -4.99 18.70 -7.16
N ASP A 241 -3.89 19.20 -6.59
CA ASP A 241 -2.67 18.43 -6.38
C ASP A 241 -2.85 17.45 -5.22
N ARG A 242 -3.51 17.89 -4.14
CA ARG A 242 -3.89 17.03 -3.02
C ARG A 242 -4.74 15.83 -3.46
N ARG A 243 -5.66 16.04 -4.41
CA ARG A 243 -6.48 14.95 -4.99
C ARG A 243 -5.69 14.01 -5.91
N GLN A 244 -4.52 14.42 -6.36
CA GLN A 244 -3.65 13.56 -7.17
C GLN A 244 -2.50 12.99 -6.34
N ASN A 245 -2.42 13.29 -5.04
CA ASN A 245 -1.29 12.91 -4.21
C ASN A 245 -1.55 11.60 -3.46
N ALA A 246 -0.68 10.60 -3.63
CA ALA A 246 -0.82 9.27 -3.03
C ALA A 246 -0.91 9.35 -1.50
N ASP A 247 -0.01 10.12 -0.91
CA ASP A 247 0.07 10.32 0.52
C ASP A 247 -1.20 10.96 1.10
N SER A 248 -1.90 11.78 0.32
CA SER A 248 -3.19 12.32 0.76
C SER A 248 -4.23 11.20 0.97
N TYR A 249 -4.31 10.21 0.09
CA TYR A 249 -5.22 9.08 0.28
C TYR A 249 -4.84 8.24 1.50
N ALA A 250 -3.55 8.04 1.75
CA ALA A 250 -3.05 7.31 2.90
C ALA A 250 -3.44 8.00 4.23
N TYR A 251 -3.23 9.33 4.34
CA TYR A 251 -3.64 10.11 5.51
C TYR A 251 -5.16 10.28 5.66
N MET A 252 -5.95 10.23 4.57
CA MET A 252 -7.43 10.15 4.67
C MET A 252 -7.87 8.87 5.34
N GLY A 253 -7.21 7.76 5.02
CA GLY A 253 -7.47 6.46 5.61
C GLY A 253 -7.19 6.43 7.11
N LEU A 254 -6.28 7.29 7.57
CA LEU A 254 -6.06 7.59 8.99
C LEU A 254 -7.16 8.46 9.63
N GLY A 255 -8.29 8.64 8.95
CA GLY A 255 -9.43 9.37 9.46
C GLY A 255 -9.19 10.88 9.61
N LYS A 256 -8.25 11.46 8.82
CA LYS A 256 -7.77 12.81 9.13
C LYS A 256 -7.66 13.89 8.06
N ILE A 257 -7.81 13.68 6.76
CA ILE A 257 -7.87 14.84 5.85
C ILE A 257 -9.31 15.34 5.74
N TYR A 258 -9.64 16.32 6.58
CA TYR A 258 -10.73 17.23 6.25
C TYR A 258 -10.26 18.05 5.05
N TYR A 259 -10.93 17.87 3.92
CA TYR A 259 -10.86 18.80 2.81
C TYR A 259 -11.50 20.13 3.21
#